data_AF-A0AAN7UX97-F1
#
_entry.id   AF-A0AAN7UX97-F1
#
_cell.length_a   1.000
_cell.length_b   1.000
_cell.length_c   1.000
_cell.angle_alpha   90.00
_cell.angle_beta   90.00
_cell.angle_gamma   90.00
#
_symmetry.space_group_name_H-M   'P 1'
#
loop_
_entity.id
_entity.type
_entity.pdbx_description
1 polymer ?
#
loop_
_entity_poly.entity_id
_entity_poly.type
_entity_poly.pdbx_seq_one_letter_code
_entity_poly.pdbx_strand_id
1 'polypeptide(L)'
;MSYLEILNYSDNKLCSSRMRALTNDQFGDFLDRKGPFSATNENLRNGIRLVVQSDLSEPQTFESDVVSLEVEQYESLIRKMRLPFQSLEASTAVGPFFWWCLDLESADPKLQLIFRKADAKGKGTTKGWEMMLTYCFKSKITSGYVKSTNSTDIGRQIQHLTACSKPVAHPLLLPVLLFHSLSAQNGEDQRDVRVMIRELEGALSQRYQQYAAISYGPGREINLDSLNQQLTECQCRVLQKKPQAWRNALRRIEKAMHAFWETLHTHSVEDEPDSQLRTLHRSLLSRLDFLAGKLEGLENYSHVSLERLKTQREVMLSILDQRESRLSLRIAAQQHRLADASKRDSTSMKTLTFLGSLFLPGTFISSVFSMSFFDFSRDLKESTSSSVWLYFVLMIPLTMFFVGVWWRFDQVRCKKVDEEEEPGDEMNMQALEYHIIQELQKRTGARLSWNTNRSWPDEKQHT
;
A
#
# COMPACT_ATOMS: atom_id res chain seq x y z
N MET A 1 15.63 -32.52 12.56
CA MET A 1 14.84 -33.08 11.43
C MET A 1 13.98 -34.23 11.93
N SER A 2 12.96 -34.62 11.19
CA SER A 2 12.13 -35.79 11.46
C SER A 2 11.95 -36.62 10.20
N TYR A 3 11.56 -37.88 10.36
CA TYR A 3 11.14 -38.71 9.24
C TYR A 3 9.69 -39.15 9.42
N LEU A 4 9.01 -39.33 8.29
CA LEU A 4 7.72 -39.99 8.20
C LEU A 4 7.87 -41.25 7.35
N GLU A 5 7.44 -42.37 7.89
CA GLU A 5 7.40 -43.64 7.17
C GLU A 5 6.04 -44.29 7.37
N ILE A 6 5.29 -44.45 6.28
CA ILE A 6 4.03 -45.20 6.25
C ILE A 6 4.20 -46.32 5.23
N LEU A 7 4.19 -47.55 5.69
CA LEU A 7 4.37 -48.74 4.87
C LEU A 7 3.16 -49.64 5.04
N ASN A 8 2.50 -49.95 3.92
CA ASN A 8 1.35 -50.83 3.87
C ASN A 8 1.76 -52.17 3.27
N TYR A 9 1.49 -53.23 4.01
CA TYR A 9 1.79 -54.61 3.62
C TYR A 9 0.49 -55.35 3.27
N SER A 10 0.61 -56.50 2.61
CA SER A 10 -0.53 -57.38 2.35
C SER A 10 -1.19 -57.88 3.64
N ASP A 11 -0.43 -58.05 4.72
CA ASP A 11 -0.97 -58.29 6.06
C ASP A 11 -1.16 -56.96 6.81
N ASN A 12 -2.40 -56.65 7.17
CA ASN A 12 -2.75 -55.46 7.93
C ASN A 12 -2.03 -55.36 9.29
N LYS A 13 -1.58 -56.48 9.87
CA LYS A 13 -0.83 -56.47 11.13
C LYS A 13 0.60 -55.92 10.98
N LEU A 14 1.15 -55.97 9.77
CA LEU A 14 2.50 -55.48 9.46
C LEU A 14 2.49 -54.00 9.01
N CYS A 15 1.32 -53.43 8.70
CA CYS A 15 1.19 -52.02 8.36
C CYS A 15 1.73 -51.14 9.48
N SER A 16 2.63 -50.23 9.13
CA SER A 16 3.29 -49.37 10.10
C SER A 16 3.22 -47.91 9.66
N SER A 17 3.01 -47.03 10.64
CA SER A 17 3.02 -45.58 10.48
C SER A 17 3.88 -45.00 11.60
N ARG A 18 5.01 -44.42 11.24
CA ARG A 18 6.03 -43.93 12.18
C ARG A 18 6.40 -42.49 11.81
N MET A 19 6.29 -41.60 12.78
CA MET A 19 6.85 -40.25 12.71
C MET A 19 7.73 -40.04 13.93
N ARG A 20 9.04 -39.84 13.72
CA ARG A 20 10.02 -39.66 14.81
C ARG A 20 11.10 -38.66 14.41
N ALA A 21 11.79 -38.13 15.41
CA ALA A 21 12.99 -37.33 15.17
C ALA A 21 14.06 -38.18 14.48
N LEU A 22 14.77 -37.58 13.52
CA LEU A 22 15.86 -38.20 12.78
C LEU A 22 17.17 -37.55 13.25
N THR A 23 18.04 -38.34 13.87
CA THR A 23 19.41 -37.90 14.23
C THR A 23 20.34 -38.01 13.02
N ASN A 24 21.44 -37.25 13.02
CA ASN A 24 22.41 -37.26 11.92
C ASN A 24 22.98 -38.66 11.67
N ASP A 25 23.25 -39.44 12.71
CA ASP A 25 23.78 -40.81 12.59
C ASP A 25 22.77 -41.76 11.92
N GLN A 26 21.48 -41.56 12.18
CA GLN A 26 20.40 -42.37 11.60
C GLN A 26 19.99 -41.92 10.19
N PHE A 27 20.44 -40.74 9.75
CA PHE A 27 20.09 -40.17 8.45
C PHE A 27 20.54 -41.09 7.31
N GLY A 28 21.80 -41.54 7.33
CA GLY A 28 22.34 -42.45 6.33
C GLY A 28 21.60 -43.79 6.30
N ASP A 29 21.32 -44.35 7.48
CA ASP A 29 20.60 -45.63 7.63
C ASP A 29 19.15 -45.55 7.13
N PHE A 30 18.48 -44.42 7.37
CA PHE A 30 17.13 -44.18 6.85
C PHE A 30 17.11 -44.15 5.32
N LEU A 31 18.07 -43.45 4.70
CA LEU A 31 18.19 -43.37 3.25
C LEU A 31 18.51 -44.74 2.63
N ASP A 32 19.44 -45.49 3.25
CA ASP A 32 19.88 -46.80 2.77
C ASP A 32 18.95 -47.97 3.16
N ARG A 33 17.89 -47.71 3.95
CA ARG A 33 16.99 -48.74 4.51
C ARG A 33 17.73 -49.81 5.33
N LYS A 34 18.65 -49.37 6.19
CA LYS A 34 19.45 -50.26 7.07
C LYS A 34 18.94 -50.23 8.51
N GLY A 35 19.28 -51.27 9.26
CA GLY A 35 18.96 -51.39 10.68
C GLY A 35 17.45 -51.30 10.96
N PRO A 36 16.98 -50.34 11.79
CA PRO A 36 15.58 -50.22 12.19
C PRO A 36 14.62 -49.82 11.05
N PHE A 37 15.18 -49.43 9.89
CA PHE A 37 14.48 -49.03 8.67
C PHE A 37 14.50 -50.10 7.57
N SER A 38 15.00 -51.29 7.89
CA SER A 38 14.96 -52.42 6.95
C SER A 38 13.52 -52.88 6.74
N ALA A 39 13.10 -52.93 5.47
CA ALA A 39 11.79 -53.45 5.11
C ALA A 39 11.86 -54.98 4.92
N THR A 40 10.93 -55.71 5.52
CA THR A 40 10.62 -57.09 5.12
C THR A 40 9.98 -57.05 3.72
N ASN A 41 10.80 -57.22 2.68
CA ASN A 41 10.42 -56.98 1.29
C ASN A 41 9.31 -57.89 0.75
N GLU A 42 9.06 -59.05 1.36
CA GLU A 42 8.23 -60.11 0.76
C GLU A 42 6.74 -59.78 0.63
N ASN A 43 6.22 -58.68 1.19
CA ASN A 43 4.78 -58.38 1.19
C ASN A 43 4.41 -56.87 1.11
N LEU A 44 5.32 -56.00 0.68
CA LEU A 44 5.04 -54.55 0.65
C LEU A 44 4.14 -54.18 -0.54
N ARG A 45 3.01 -53.53 -0.28
CA ARG A 45 2.05 -53.10 -1.31
C ARG A 45 2.28 -51.67 -1.79
N ASN A 46 2.46 -50.73 -0.87
CA ASN A 46 2.71 -49.33 -1.15
C ASN A 46 3.22 -48.62 0.10
N GLY A 47 3.72 -47.40 -0.06
CA GLY A 47 4.09 -46.57 1.09
C GLY A 47 4.60 -45.19 0.74
N ILE A 48 4.80 -44.38 1.79
CA ILE A 48 5.47 -43.08 1.70
C ILE A 48 6.62 -43.01 2.69
N ARG A 49 7.72 -42.42 2.25
CA ARG A 49 8.91 -42.16 3.06
C ARG A 49 9.32 -40.71 2.85
N LEU A 50 9.20 -39.88 3.87
CA LEU A 50 9.54 -38.46 3.80
C LEU A 50 10.60 -38.12 4.83
N VAL A 51 11.57 -37.32 4.42
CA VAL A 51 12.39 -36.53 5.34
C VAL A 51 11.71 -35.17 5.52
N VAL A 52 11.45 -34.79 6.76
CA VAL A 52 10.67 -33.59 7.11
C VAL A 52 11.53 -32.66 7.96
N GLN A 53 11.81 -31.48 7.43
CA GLN A 53 12.42 -30.37 8.15
C GLN A 53 11.33 -29.33 8.44
N SER A 54 10.66 -29.48 9.58
CA SER A 54 9.68 -28.52 10.07
C SER A 54 10.36 -27.43 10.91
N ASP A 55 9.63 -26.34 11.09
CA ASP A 55 9.94 -25.28 12.05
C ASP A 55 11.27 -24.54 11.81
N LEU A 56 11.60 -24.29 10.54
CA LEU A 56 12.79 -23.50 10.19
C LEU A 56 12.55 -22.01 10.47
N SER A 57 13.42 -21.44 11.31
CA SER A 57 13.39 -20.03 11.74
C SER A 57 14.41 -19.15 11.03
N GLU A 58 15.33 -19.73 10.25
CA GLU A 58 16.38 -18.97 9.58
C GLU A 58 15.81 -18.06 8.48
N PRO A 59 16.13 -16.76 8.47
CA PRO A 59 15.58 -15.83 7.49
C PRO A 59 15.90 -16.20 6.04
N GLN A 60 16.99 -16.92 5.79
CA GLN A 60 17.50 -17.20 4.45
C GLN A 60 17.13 -18.59 3.91
N THR A 61 16.33 -19.37 4.65
CA THR A 61 16.00 -20.78 4.31
C THR A 61 15.49 -21.03 2.88
N PHE A 62 14.87 -20.04 2.25
CA PHE A 62 14.31 -20.14 0.89
C PHE A 62 14.99 -19.19 -0.12
N GLU A 63 16.16 -18.63 0.21
CA GLU A 63 16.97 -17.90 -0.76
C GLU A 63 17.56 -18.86 -1.81
N SER A 64 17.83 -18.36 -3.01
CA SER A 64 18.27 -19.18 -4.14
C SER A 64 19.63 -19.83 -3.95
N ASP A 65 20.44 -19.29 -3.06
CA ASP A 65 21.81 -19.70 -2.74
C ASP A 65 21.92 -20.49 -1.43
N VAL A 66 20.80 -20.80 -0.77
CA VAL A 66 20.80 -21.43 0.56
C VAL A 66 20.11 -22.79 0.53
N VAL A 67 20.85 -23.80 0.97
CA VAL A 67 20.36 -25.16 1.25
C VAL A 67 20.45 -25.40 2.75
N SER A 68 19.35 -25.81 3.37
CA SER A 68 19.23 -25.98 4.84
C SER A 68 19.90 -27.24 5.39
N LEU A 69 20.52 -28.04 4.52
CA LEU A 69 21.22 -29.28 4.84
C LEU A 69 22.69 -29.11 4.48
N GLU A 70 23.57 -29.84 5.16
CA GLU A 70 24.97 -29.95 4.75
C GLU A 70 25.08 -30.54 3.34
N VAL A 71 26.12 -30.15 2.60
CA VAL A 71 26.29 -30.52 1.18
C VAL A 71 26.26 -32.04 1.00
N GLU A 72 26.99 -32.78 1.83
CA GLU A 72 27.05 -34.25 1.77
C GLU A 72 25.71 -34.91 2.10
N GLN A 73 24.97 -34.34 3.06
CA GLN A 73 23.65 -34.82 3.45
C GLN A 73 22.63 -34.56 2.34
N TYR A 74 22.65 -33.37 1.73
CA TYR A 74 21.77 -33.01 0.62
C TYR A 74 22.05 -33.87 -0.61
N GLU A 75 23.32 -34.06 -0.98
CA GLU A 75 23.70 -34.92 -2.10
C GLU A 75 23.25 -36.37 -1.86
N SER A 76 23.49 -36.90 -0.65
CA SER A 76 23.04 -38.23 -0.26
C SER A 76 21.52 -38.36 -0.34
N LEU A 77 20.78 -37.36 0.14
CA LEU A 77 19.33 -37.31 0.08
C LEU A 77 18.82 -37.38 -1.35
N ILE A 78 19.31 -36.49 -2.23
CA ILE A 78 18.86 -36.42 -3.62
C ILE A 78 19.17 -37.71 -4.37
N ARG A 79 20.39 -38.24 -4.25
CA ARG A 79 20.82 -39.44 -4.96
C ARG A 79 20.13 -40.71 -4.44
N LYS A 80 20.10 -40.92 -3.12
CA LYS A 80 19.57 -42.16 -2.52
C LYS A 80 18.04 -42.23 -2.59
N MET A 81 17.34 -41.10 -2.43
CA MET A 81 15.87 -41.05 -2.56
C MET A 81 15.41 -40.75 -3.99
N ARG A 82 16.34 -40.61 -4.94
CA ARG A 82 16.10 -40.32 -6.37
C ARG A 82 15.23 -39.08 -6.61
N LEU A 83 15.46 -38.04 -5.82
CA LEU A 83 14.73 -36.77 -5.91
C LEU A 83 15.17 -35.98 -7.17
N PRO A 84 14.35 -35.04 -7.66
CA PRO A 84 14.68 -34.25 -8.84
C PRO A 84 15.85 -33.28 -8.58
N PHE A 85 16.85 -33.30 -9.46
CA PHE A 85 17.99 -32.37 -9.44
C PHE A 85 17.57 -30.93 -9.77
N GLN A 86 16.49 -30.77 -10.54
CA GLN A 86 15.90 -29.47 -10.89
C GLN A 86 15.37 -28.70 -9.66
N SER A 87 15.39 -29.30 -8.47
CA SER A 87 15.11 -28.62 -7.20
C SER A 87 16.02 -27.40 -6.96
N LEU A 88 17.29 -27.47 -7.36
CA LEU A 88 18.23 -26.36 -7.25
C LEU A 88 17.85 -25.20 -8.18
N GLU A 89 17.41 -25.48 -9.40
CA GLU A 89 16.91 -24.44 -10.32
C GLU A 89 15.59 -23.86 -9.82
N ALA A 90 14.71 -24.72 -9.29
CA ALA A 90 13.45 -24.32 -8.69
C ALA A 90 13.63 -23.40 -7.48
N SER A 91 14.81 -23.37 -6.84
CA SER A 91 15.16 -22.45 -5.75
C SER A 91 14.89 -20.98 -6.09
N THR A 92 15.04 -20.63 -7.36
CA THR A 92 14.85 -19.26 -7.89
C THR A 92 13.37 -18.92 -8.14
N ALA A 93 12.48 -19.91 -8.14
CA ALA A 93 11.07 -19.68 -8.44
C ALA A 93 10.36 -18.91 -7.32
N VAL A 94 9.72 -17.81 -7.70
CA VAL A 94 8.94 -16.92 -6.82
C VAL A 94 7.44 -17.25 -6.93
N GLY A 95 6.76 -17.34 -5.78
CA GLY A 95 5.33 -17.66 -5.72
C GLY A 95 5.05 -19.18 -5.74
N PRO A 96 3.78 -19.58 -5.97
CA PRO A 96 3.42 -21.00 -6.04
C PRO A 96 3.91 -21.63 -7.34
N PHE A 97 4.78 -22.62 -7.22
CA PHE A 97 5.38 -23.33 -8.34
C PHE A 97 5.18 -24.84 -8.18
N PHE A 98 4.51 -25.45 -9.16
CA PHE A 98 4.37 -26.89 -9.27
C PHE A 98 4.99 -27.37 -10.59
N TRP A 99 5.87 -28.36 -10.50
CA TRP A 99 6.50 -29.01 -11.64
C TRP A 99 6.44 -30.51 -11.46
N TRP A 100 6.34 -31.22 -12.57
CA TRP A 100 6.38 -32.67 -12.61
C TRP A 100 7.10 -33.14 -13.86
N CYS A 101 7.71 -34.32 -13.76
CA CYS A 101 8.32 -35.02 -14.88
C CYS A 101 8.12 -36.52 -14.71
N LEU A 102 7.91 -37.20 -15.83
CA LEU A 102 7.80 -38.63 -15.90
C LEU A 102 9.04 -39.16 -16.64
N ASP A 103 9.85 -39.94 -15.95
CA ASP A 103 11.01 -40.61 -16.53
C ASP A 103 10.62 -42.07 -16.78
N LEU A 104 10.37 -42.38 -18.05
CA LEU A 104 9.98 -43.70 -18.55
C LEU A 104 11.14 -44.49 -19.15
N GLU A 105 12.24 -43.82 -19.48
CA GLU A 105 13.39 -44.42 -20.18
C GLU A 105 14.29 -45.22 -19.24
N SER A 106 14.23 -44.92 -17.95
CA SER A 106 14.97 -45.64 -16.94
C SER A 106 14.38 -47.01 -16.65
N ALA A 107 15.23 -47.98 -16.29
CA ALA A 107 14.83 -49.34 -15.94
C ALA A 107 13.81 -49.43 -14.78
N ASP A 108 13.52 -48.32 -14.10
CA ASP A 108 12.51 -48.20 -13.05
C ASP A 108 11.73 -46.89 -13.27
N PRO A 109 10.55 -46.95 -13.93
CA PRO A 109 9.81 -45.75 -14.26
C PRO A 109 9.45 -44.98 -12.99
N LYS A 110 9.58 -43.66 -13.06
CA LYS A 110 9.38 -42.78 -11.90
C LYS A 110 8.69 -41.47 -12.27
N LEU A 111 7.86 -41.00 -11.35
CA LEU A 111 7.21 -39.70 -11.42
C LEU A 111 7.87 -38.78 -10.38
N GLN A 112 8.51 -37.72 -10.84
CA GLN A 112 9.14 -36.71 -10.01
C GLN A 112 8.24 -35.47 -9.93
N LEU A 113 8.16 -34.88 -8.74
CA LEU A 113 7.29 -33.75 -8.42
C LEU A 113 8.10 -32.74 -7.60
N ILE A 114 7.95 -31.47 -7.93
CA ILE A 114 8.41 -30.34 -7.11
C ILE A 114 7.19 -29.45 -6.87
N PHE A 115 6.89 -29.17 -5.61
CA PHE A 115 5.88 -28.18 -5.27
C PHE A 115 6.46 -27.25 -4.22
N ARG A 116 6.45 -25.96 -4.48
CA ARG A 116 6.99 -24.96 -3.55
C ARG A 116 6.15 -23.70 -3.56
N LYS A 117 6.20 -23.02 -2.43
CA LYS A 117 5.73 -21.66 -2.28
C LYS A 117 6.69 -20.97 -1.32
N ALA A 118 7.47 -20.03 -1.83
CA ALA A 118 8.32 -19.15 -1.03
C ALA A 118 7.83 -17.71 -1.21
N ASP A 119 7.43 -17.08 -0.11
CA ASP A 119 7.06 -15.66 -0.09
C ASP A 119 8.33 -14.82 0.18
N ALA A 120 8.42 -13.65 -0.45
CA ALA A 120 9.49 -12.69 -0.19
C ALA A 120 9.46 -12.23 1.29
N LYS A 121 10.65 -11.93 1.85
CA LYS A 121 10.85 -11.56 3.26
C LYS A 121 9.78 -10.58 3.77
N GLY A 122 8.91 -11.06 4.66
CA GLY A 122 7.94 -10.24 5.37
C GLY A 122 8.41 -9.99 6.78
N LYS A 123 8.74 -8.74 7.13
CA LYS A 123 9.19 -8.33 8.49
C LYS A 123 10.38 -9.16 9.03
N GLY A 124 11.35 -9.49 8.18
CA GLY A 124 12.58 -10.20 8.59
C GLY A 124 12.48 -11.72 8.68
N THR A 125 11.30 -12.31 8.50
CA THR A 125 11.11 -13.78 8.45
C THR A 125 10.66 -14.22 7.06
N THR A 126 11.23 -15.30 6.53
CA THR A 126 10.71 -15.95 5.32
C THR A 126 9.52 -16.82 5.68
N LYS A 127 8.53 -16.84 4.79
CA LYS A 127 7.37 -17.73 4.91
C LYS A 127 7.35 -18.60 3.69
N GLY A 128 7.35 -19.91 3.91
CA GLY A 128 7.37 -20.80 2.78
C GLY A 128 7.44 -22.26 3.14
N TRP A 129 7.31 -23.04 2.09
CA TRP A 129 7.47 -24.47 2.11
C TRP A 129 7.90 -24.96 0.74
N GLU A 130 8.60 -26.08 0.73
CA GLU A 130 8.99 -26.79 -0.48
C GLU A 130 8.88 -28.29 -0.21
N MET A 131 8.36 -29.00 -1.19
CA MET A 131 8.34 -30.45 -1.23
C MET A 131 8.92 -30.95 -2.53
N MET A 132 9.66 -32.04 -2.43
CA MET A 132 10.23 -32.80 -3.52
C MET A 132 9.78 -34.23 -3.33
N LEU A 133 9.07 -34.80 -4.30
CA LEU A 133 8.56 -36.16 -4.21
C LEU A 133 8.98 -36.93 -5.46
N THR A 134 9.32 -38.20 -5.28
CA THR A 134 9.56 -39.17 -6.36
C THR A 134 8.75 -40.41 -6.07
N TYR A 135 7.88 -40.78 -6.99
CA TYR A 135 7.16 -42.04 -6.98
C TYR A 135 7.83 -43.04 -7.90
N CYS A 136 8.11 -44.24 -7.39
CA CYS A 136 8.63 -45.35 -8.17
C CYS A 136 7.50 -46.33 -8.48
N PHE A 137 7.24 -46.58 -9.77
CA PHE A 137 6.12 -47.42 -10.20
C PHE A 137 6.34 -48.91 -9.86
N LYS A 138 7.59 -49.40 -9.87
CA LYS A 138 7.89 -50.79 -9.51
C LYS A 138 7.70 -51.07 -8.02
N SER A 139 8.24 -50.19 -7.16
CA SER A 139 8.15 -50.37 -5.71
C SER A 139 6.85 -49.86 -5.10
N LYS A 140 6.07 -49.04 -5.83
CA LYS A 140 4.86 -48.36 -5.35
C LYS A 140 5.12 -47.50 -4.10
N ILE A 141 6.34 -46.98 -3.97
CA ILE A 141 6.76 -46.12 -2.86
C ILE A 141 6.94 -44.69 -3.35
N THR A 142 6.38 -43.74 -2.60
CA THR A 142 6.67 -42.31 -2.72
C THR A 142 7.78 -41.95 -1.75
N SER A 143 8.95 -41.58 -2.27
CA SER A 143 10.07 -41.04 -1.48
C SER A 143 10.06 -39.51 -1.59
N GLY A 144 10.37 -38.78 -0.53
CA GLY A 144 10.32 -37.33 -0.59
C GLY A 144 11.08 -36.58 0.49
N TYR A 145 11.21 -35.28 0.25
CA TYR A 145 11.75 -34.31 1.18
C TYR A 145 10.80 -33.12 1.30
N VAL A 146 10.52 -32.68 2.53
CA VAL A 146 9.64 -31.55 2.81
C VAL A 146 10.35 -30.60 3.77
N LYS A 147 10.43 -29.32 3.40
CA LYS A 147 10.96 -28.24 4.24
C LYS A 147 9.90 -27.16 4.46
N SER A 148 9.82 -26.62 5.66
CA SER A 148 8.78 -25.64 6.02
C SER A 148 9.19 -24.72 7.17
N THR A 149 8.70 -23.47 7.11
CA THR A 149 8.77 -22.51 8.24
C THR A 149 7.64 -22.71 9.24
N ASN A 150 7.77 -22.19 10.47
CA ASN A 150 6.71 -22.23 11.51
C ASN A 150 5.38 -21.60 11.06
N SER A 151 5.43 -20.72 10.05
CA SER A 151 4.23 -20.03 9.54
C SER A 151 3.28 -20.94 8.76
N THR A 152 3.74 -22.12 8.34
CA THR A 152 2.99 -23.05 7.50
C THR A 152 2.62 -24.29 8.32
N ASP A 153 1.32 -24.59 8.42
CA ASP A 153 0.80 -25.70 9.23
C ASP A 153 0.99 -27.08 8.54
N ILE A 154 2.22 -27.36 8.11
CA ILE A 154 2.61 -28.62 7.47
C ILE A 154 2.59 -29.78 8.46
N GLY A 155 2.90 -29.49 9.73
CA GLY A 155 2.78 -30.47 10.81
C GLY A 155 1.38 -31.10 10.87
N ARG A 156 0.32 -30.29 10.80
CA ARG A 156 -1.06 -30.79 10.77
C ARG A 156 -1.37 -31.59 9.50
N GLN A 157 -0.85 -31.19 8.33
CA GLN A 157 -1.06 -31.95 7.09
C GLN A 157 -0.38 -33.33 7.15
N ILE A 158 0.80 -33.40 7.76
CA ILE A 158 1.51 -34.67 8.00
C ILE A 158 0.75 -35.53 9.01
N GLN A 159 0.18 -34.95 10.07
CA GLN A 159 -0.70 -35.68 11.00
C GLN A 159 -1.95 -36.22 10.30
N HIS A 160 -2.58 -35.44 9.43
CA HIS A 160 -3.71 -35.90 8.61
C HIS A 160 -3.30 -37.05 7.68
N LEU A 161 -2.12 -36.98 7.07
CA LEU A 161 -1.57 -38.07 6.25
C LEU A 161 -1.32 -39.33 7.09
N THR A 162 -0.79 -39.18 8.30
CA THR A 162 -0.51 -40.26 9.25
C THR A 162 -1.80 -40.96 9.69
N ALA A 163 -2.87 -40.19 9.91
CA ALA A 163 -4.21 -40.71 10.23
C ALA A 163 -4.84 -41.45 9.04
N CYS A 164 -4.51 -41.05 7.82
CA CYS A 164 -4.99 -41.64 6.58
C CYS A 164 -4.04 -42.74 6.05
N SER A 165 -3.59 -43.66 6.90
CA SER A 165 -2.52 -44.64 6.56
C SER A 165 -2.82 -45.58 5.39
N LYS A 166 -4.10 -45.90 5.13
CA LYS A 166 -4.51 -46.82 4.04
C LYS A 166 -4.43 -46.21 2.63
N PRO A 167 -4.95 -44.98 2.36
CA PRO A 167 -4.89 -44.36 1.03
C PRO A 167 -3.54 -43.73 0.62
N VAL A 168 -2.44 -43.99 1.33
CA VAL A 168 -1.13 -43.32 1.09
C VAL A 168 -0.47 -43.73 -0.25
N ALA A 169 -1.06 -44.66 -0.98
CA ALA A 169 -0.57 -45.15 -2.27
C ALA A 169 -0.43 -44.06 -3.34
N HIS A 170 -1.20 -42.97 -3.29
CA HIS A 170 -1.19 -41.96 -4.35
C HIS A 170 -0.16 -40.85 -4.10
N PRO A 171 0.79 -40.61 -5.02
CA PRO A 171 1.87 -39.63 -4.81
C PRO A 171 1.42 -38.16 -4.76
N LEU A 172 0.21 -37.85 -5.25
CA LEU A 172 -0.36 -36.50 -5.27
C LEU A 172 -1.29 -36.23 -4.08
N LEU A 173 -1.48 -37.19 -3.16
CA LEU A 173 -2.29 -37.00 -1.97
C LEU A 173 -1.76 -35.84 -1.10
N LEU A 174 -0.47 -35.87 -0.77
CA LEU A 174 0.16 -34.82 0.05
C LEU A 174 0.12 -33.44 -0.63
N PRO A 175 0.48 -33.28 -1.92
CA PRO A 175 0.27 -32.03 -2.66
C PRO A 175 -1.15 -31.48 -2.59
N VAL A 176 -2.18 -32.34 -2.73
CA VAL A 176 -3.59 -31.94 -2.70
C VAL A 176 -4.03 -31.52 -1.29
N LEU A 177 -3.61 -32.26 -0.25
CA LEU A 177 -3.89 -31.90 1.15
C LEU A 177 -3.30 -30.52 1.49
N LEU A 178 -2.05 -30.28 1.08
CA LEU A 178 -1.40 -28.99 1.28
C LEU A 178 -2.11 -27.87 0.52
N PHE A 179 -2.48 -28.10 -0.74
CA PHE A 179 -3.27 -27.14 -1.50
C PHE A 179 -4.61 -26.80 -0.82
N HIS A 180 -5.29 -27.81 -0.26
CA HIS A 180 -6.57 -27.62 0.41
C HIS A 180 -6.46 -26.68 1.62
N SER A 181 -5.46 -26.89 2.47
CA SER A 181 -5.22 -26.03 3.65
C SER A 181 -4.97 -24.57 3.27
N LEU A 182 -4.15 -24.35 2.23
CA LEU A 182 -3.84 -23.02 1.72
C LEU A 182 -5.07 -22.34 1.10
N SER A 183 -5.88 -23.09 0.37
CA SER A 183 -7.16 -22.61 -0.18
C SER A 183 -8.13 -22.18 0.93
N ALA A 184 -8.17 -22.88 2.06
CA ALA A 184 -9.02 -22.52 3.20
C ALA A 184 -8.59 -21.17 3.79
N GLN A 185 -7.31 -21.03 4.13
CA GLN A 185 -6.75 -19.81 4.71
C GLN A 185 -6.94 -18.60 3.78
N ASN A 186 -6.68 -18.76 2.48
CA ASN A 186 -6.87 -17.67 1.51
C ASN A 186 -8.32 -17.17 1.45
N GLY A 187 -9.30 -18.05 1.65
CA GLY A 187 -10.72 -17.68 1.66
C GLY A 187 -11.12 -16.91 2.92
N GLU A 188 -10.47 -17.14 4.05
CA GLU A 188 -10.65 -16.36 5.28
C GLU A 188 -10.00 -14.98 5.14
N ASP A 189 -8.75 -14.92 4.68
CA ASP A 189 -8.04 -13.65 4.45
C ASP A 189 -8.83 -12.69 3.54
N GLN A 190 -9.42 -13.22 2.45
CA GLN A 190 -10.24 -12.42 1.52
C GLN A 190 -11.57 -11.96 2.14
N ARG A 191 -12.13 -12.71 3.09
CA ARG A 191 -13.32 -12.29 3.84
C ARG A 191 -12.98 -11.14 4.77
N ASP A 192 -11.87 -11.22 5.47
CA ASP A 192 -11.40 -10.14 6.36
C ASP A 192 -11.13 -8.85 5.58
N VAL A 193 -10.48 -8.96 4.42
CA VAL A 193 -10.27 -7.80 3.54
C VAL A 193 -11.58 -7.17 3.07
N ARG A 194 -12.60 -7.97 2.79
CA ARG A 194 -13.92 -7.44 2.42
C ARG A 194 -14.58 -6.66 3.57
N VAL A 195 -14.42 -7.12 4.81
CA VAL A 195 -14.93 -6.40 5.99
C VAL A 195 -14.25 -5.04 6.08
N MET A 196 -12.92 -4.99 5.98
CA MET A 196 -12.16 -3.72 6.00
C MET A 196 -12.57 -2.78 4.84
N ILE A 197 -12.80 -3.30 3.64
CA ILE A 197 -13.28 -2.49 2.51
C ILE A 197 -14.66 -1.89 2.81
N ARG A 198 -15.58 -2.65 3.42
CA ARG A 198 -16.91 -2.14 3.78
C ARG A 198 -16.84 -1.08 4.87
N GLU A 199 -15.94 -1.23 5.84
CA GLU A 199 -15.70 -0.23 6.87
C GLU A 199 -15.17 1.07 6.26
N LEU A 200 -14.21 0.98 5.33
CA LEU A 200 -13.70 2.12 4.58
C LEU A 200 -14.78 2.82 3.74
N GLU A 201 -15.61 2.04 3.05
CA GLU A 201 -16.75 2.56 2.29
C GLU A 201 -17.77 3.26 3.18
N GLY A 202 -18.04 2.72 4.36
CA GLY A 202 -18.91 3.33 5.35
C GLY A 202 -18.35 4.67 5.83
N ALA A 203 -17.05 4.71 6.16
CA ALA A 203 -16.36 5.92 6.58
C ALA A 203 -16.37 7.02 5.50
N LEU A 204 -16.17 6.65 4.23
CA LEU A 204 -16.21 7.58 3.10
C LEU A 204 -17.65 8.01 2.75
N SER A 205 -18.63 7.10 2.84
CA SER A 205 -20.03 7.37 2.50
C SER A 205 -20.75 8.23 3.56
N GLN A 206 -20.48 8.02 4.84
CA GLN A 206 -21.01 8.87 5.92
C GLN A 206 -20.60 10.33 5.73
N ARG A 207 -19.43 10.59 5.13
CA ARG A 207 -19.01 11.95 4.81
C ARG A 207 -19.89 12.61 3.74
N TYR A 208 -20.32 11.85 2.71
CA TYR A 208 -21.27 12.36 1.73
C TYR A 208 -22.60 12.74 2.39
N GLN A 209 -23.10 11.91 3.32
CA GLN A 209 -24.35 12.19 4.02
C GLN A 209 -24.23 13.37 5.00
N GLN A 210 -23.07 13.58 5.61
CA GLN A 210 -22.86 14.67 6.57
C GLN A 210 -22.46 16.02 5.94
N TYR A 211 -22.17 16.08 4.63
CA TYR A 211 -21.87 17.33 3.93
C TYR A 211 -23.02 17.89 3.09
N ALA A 212 -24.13 18.19 3.77
CA ALA A 212 -24.84 19.46 3.61
C ALA A 212 -24.76 20.34 4.89
N ALA A 213 -24.18 19.82 5.99
CA ALA A 213 -24.09 20.54 7.25
C ALA A 213 -22.66 20.99 7.51
N ILE A 214 -22.46 22.31 7.45
CA ILE A 214 -21.30 23.02 7.94
C ILE A 214 -21.08 22.61 9.40
N SER A 215 -20.01 21.86 9.71
CA SER A 215 -19.60 21.62 11.09
C SER A 215 -18.16 22.12 11.27
N TYR A 216 -18.06 23.31 11.85
CA TYR A 216 -16.84 23.83 12.43
C TYR A 216 -16.65 23.15 13.79
N GLY A 217 -15.65 22.27 13.91
CA GLY A 217 -15.28 21.65 15.17
C GLY A 217 -13.91 20.97 15.08
N PRO A 218 -12.96 21.26 15.98
CA PRO A 218 -11.60 20.71 15.96
C PRO A 218 -11.52 19.20 16.34
N GLY A 219 -12.66 18.52 16.49
CA GLY A 219 -12.73 17.15 17.03
C GLY A 219 -13.26 16.07 16.07
N ARG A 220 -13.45 16.36 14.78
CA ARG A 220 -14.05 15.40 13.83
C ARG A 220 -13.48 15.47 12.41
N GLU A 221 -12.26 15.95 12.24
CA GLU A 221 -11.51 15.70 11.00
C GLU A 221 -11.02 14.24 11.05
N ILE A 222 -11.70 13.34 10.33
CA ILE A 222 -11.14 12.01 10.07
C ILE A 222 -9.84 12.22 9.30
N ASN A 223 -8.72 11.76 9.85
CA ASN A 223 -7.40 11.85 9.22
C ASN A 223 -7.42 11.12 7.87
N LEU A 224 -7.46 11.88 6.78
CA LEU A 224 -7.43 11.35 5.41
C LEU A 224 -6.18 10.49 5.18
N ASP A 225 -5.08 10.83 5.84
CA ASP A 225 -3.85 10.05 5.81
C ASP A 225 -4.03 8.65 6.38
N SER A 226 -4.80 8.51 7.47
CA SER A 226 -5.12 7.20 8.06
C SER A 226 -6.00 6.37 7.14
N LEU A 227 -6.98 6.99 6.46
CA LEU A 227 -7.82 6.29 5.48
C LEU A 227 -7.00 5.86 4.26
N ASN A 228 -6.11 6.72 3.77
CA ASN A 228 -5.23 6.40 2.65
C ASN A 228 -4.26 5.25 2.99
N GLN A 229 -3.73 5.23 4.21
CA GLN A 229 -2.90 4.13 4.71
C GLN A 229 -3.69 2.82 4.73
N GLN A 230 -4.91 2.82 5.30
CA GLN A 230 -5.77 1.63 5.35
C GLN A 230 -6.19 1.15 3.95
N LEU A 231 -6.49 2.07 3.04
CA LEU A 231 -6.83 1.76 1.64
C LEU A 231 -5.65 1.09 0.93
N THR A 232 -4.44 1.63 1.11
CA THR A 232 -3.20 1.08 0.55
C THR A 232 -2.90 -0.29 1.14
N GLU A 233 -3.04 -0.45 2.46
CA GLU A 233 -2.87 -1.74 3.13
C GLU A 233 -3.86 -2.79 2.61
N CYS A 234 -5.14 -2.44 2.47
CA CYS A 234 -6.14 -3.33 1.88
C CYS A 234 -5.75 -3.74 0.46
N GLN A 235 -5.33 -2.79 -0.38
CA GLN A 235 -4.91 -3.08 -1.74
C GLN A 235 -3.71 -4.05 -1.77
N CYS A 236 -2.70 -3.83 -0.93
CA CYS A 236 -1.57 -4.75 -0.81
C CYS A 236 -2.03 -6.15 -0.38
N ARG A 237 -2.93 -6.26 0.61
CA ARG A 237 -3.46 -7.55 1.08
C ARG A 237 -4.25 -8.31 0.00
N VAL A 238 -5.08 -7.62 -0.79
CA VAL A 238 -5.79 -8.27 -1.94
C VAL A 238 -4.78 -8.80 -2.97
N LEU A 239 -3.73 -8.02 -3.25
CA LEU A 239 -2.75 -8.35 -4.29
C LEU A 239 -1.73 -9.43 -3.89
N GLN A 240 -1.51 -9.67 -2.58
CA GLN A 240 -0.49 -10.59 -2.08
C GLN A 240 -0.66 -12.03 -2.58
N LYS A 241 -1.88 -12.49 -2.86
CA LYS A 241 -2.15 -13.89 -3.23
C LYS A 241 -2.99 -13.99 -4.51
N LYS A 242 -2.39 -13.69 -5.66
CA LYS A 242 -3.06 -13.81 -6.97
C LYS A 242 -3.57 -15.25 -7.20
N PRO A 243 -4.89 -15.46 -7.34
CA PRO A 243 -5.47 -16.79 -7.53
C PRO A 243 -5.00 -17.50 -8.82
N GLN A 244 -4.65 -16.72 -9.84
CA GLN A 244 -4.18 -17.22 -11.14
C GLN A 244 -2.95 -18.12 -11.05
N ALA A 245 -1.98 -17.77 -10.20
CA ALA A 245 -0.77 -18.56 -10.02
C ALA A 245 -1.09 -19.93 -9.40
N TRP A 246 -1.98 -19.96 -8.41
CA TRP A 246 -2.49 -21.20 -7.82
C TRP A 246 -3.33 -22.02 -8.79
N ARG A 247 -4.12 -21.38 -9.65
CA ARG A 247 -4.88 -22.06 -10.71
C ARG A 247 -3.96 -22.74 -11.72
N ASN A 248 -2.84 -22.11 -12.08
CA ASN A 248 -1.83 -22.71 -12.94
C ASN A 248 -1.15 -23.91 -12.28
N ALA A 249 -0.82 -23.81 -10.98
CA ALA A 249 -0.29 -24.94 -10.21
C ALA A 249 -1.30 -26.11 -10.17
N LEU A 250 -2.58 -25.81 -9.89
CA LEU A 250 -3.66 -26.80 -9.86
C LEU A 250 -3.82 -27.53 -11.21
N ARG A 251 -3.83 -26.79 -12.32
CA ARG A 251 -3.90 -27.36 -13.67
C ARG A 251 -2.70 -28.27 -13.96
N ARG A 252 -1.51 -27.95 -13.44
CA ARG A 252 -0.33 -28.82 -13.58
C ARG A 252 -0.42 -30.07 -12.72
N ILE A 253 -1.01 -29.99 -11.52
CA ILE A 253 -1.30 -31.14 -10.67
C ILE A 253 -2.30 -32.08 -11.34
N GLU A 254 -3.36 -31.54 -11.94
CA GLU A 254 -4.36 -32.29 -12.70
C GLU A 254 -3.72 -33.05 -13.87
N LYS A 255 -2.88 -32.38 -14.67
CA LYS A 255 -2.09 -33.03 -15.73
C LYS A 255 -1.19 -34.15 -15.20
N ALA A 256 -0.55 -33.92 -14.05
CA ALA A 256 0.28 -34.95 -13.40
C ALA A 256 -0.56 -36.15 -12.92
N MET A 257 -1.79 -35.92 -12.44
CA MET A 257 -2.72 -37.00 -12.07
C MET A 257 -3.08 -37.86 -13.28
N HIS A 258 -3.42 -37.24 -14.41
CA HIS A 258 -3.74 -37.98 -15.64
C HIS A 258 -2.53 -38.76 -16.16
N ALA A 259 -1.35 -38.15 -16.23
CA ALA A 259 -0.12 -38.82 -16.67
C ALA A 259 0.26 -39.99 -15.74
N PHE A 260 0.12 -39.82 -14.43
CA PHE A 260 0.30 -40.90 -13.46
C PHE A 260 -0.65 -42.06 -13.72
N TRP A 261 -1.94 -41.76 -13.92
CA TRP A 261 -2.98 -42.76 -14.14
C TRP A 261 -2.74 -43.53 -15.44
N GLU A 262 -2.46 -42.84 -16.54
CA GLU A 262 -2.16 -43.43 -17.84
C GLU A 262 -0.94 -44.37 -17.77
N THR A 263 0.15 -43.90 -17.14
CA THR A 263 1.37 -44.69 -16.96
C THR A 263 1.11 -45.95 -16.14
N LEU A 264 0.28 -45.85 -15.11
CA LEU A 264 -0.11 -46.99 -14.28
C LEU A 264 -0.84 -48.05 -15.11
N HIS A 265 -1.70 -47.67 -16.07
CA HIS A 265 -2.41 -48.63 -16.93
C HIS A 265 -1.46 -49.29 -17.93
N THR A 266 -0.53 -48.52 -18.50
CA THR A 266 0.43 -49.03 -19.49
C THR A 266 1.43 -50.02 -18.88
N HIS A 267 1.82 -49.83 -17.61
CA HIS A 267 2.85 -50.65 -16.96
C HIS A 267 2.31 -51.73 -16.02
N SER A 268 0.99 -51.76 -15.74
CA SER A 268 0.37 -52.81 -14.93
C SER A 268 -0.15 -53.93 -15.84
N VAL A 269 0.73 -54.85 -16.22
CA VAL A 269 0.41 -55.95 -17.16
C VAL A 269 -0.30 -57.13 -16.47
N GLU A 270 -0.23 -57.27 -15.14
CA GLU A 270 -0.74 -58.45 -14.42
C GLU A 270 -1.68 -58.16 -13.23
N ASP A 271 -1.71 -56.94 -12.69
CA ASP A 271 -2.56 -56.57 -11.55
C ASP A 271 -3.53 -55.44 -11.91
N GLU A 272 -4.84 -55.69 -11.76
CA GLU A 272 -5.82 -54.60 -11.73
C GLU A 272 -5.40 -53.55 -10.68
N PRO A 273 -5.36 -52.24 -11.01
CA PRO A 273 -5.10 -51.19 -10.04
C PRO A 273 -6.01 -51.36 -8.83
N ASP A 274 -5.40 -51.34 -7.63
CA ASP A 274 -6.12 -51.53 -6.37
C ASP A 274 -7.41 -50.69 -6.36
N SER A 275 -8.55 -51.34 -6.09
CA SER A 275 -9.86 -50.69 -6.04
C SER A 275 -9.85 -49.43 -5.17
N GLN A 276 -9.08 -49.44 -4.08
CA GLN A 276 -8.91 -48.29 -3.19
C GLN A 276 -8.15 -47.13 -3.84
N LEU A 277 -7.10 -47.43 -4.62
CA LEU A 277 -6.34 -46.43 -5.37
C LEU A 277 -7.20 -45.79 -6.46
N ARG A 278 -8.04 -46.58 -7.14
CA ARG A 278 -9.04 -46.10 -8.12
C ARG A 278 -10.04 -45.13 -7.49
N THR A 279 -10.64 -45.53 -6.36
CA THR A 279 -11.59 -44.66 -5.64
C THR A 279 -10.93 -43.38 -5.17
N LEU A 280 -9.71 -43.48 -4.61
CA LEU A 280 -8.95 -42.32 -4.16
C LEU A 280 -8.60 -41.39 -5.32
N HIS A 281 -8.12 -41.90 -6.45
CA HIS A 281 -7.78 -41.10 -7.62
C HIS A 281 -8.99 -40.29 -8.12
N ARG A 282 -10.15 -40.94 -8.24
CA ARG A 282 -11.40 -40.25 -8.61
C ARG A 282 -11.81 -39.19 -7.58
N SER A 283 -11.66 -39.50 -6.30
CA SER A 283 -11.95 -38.55 -5.22
C SER A 283 -11.02 -37.34 -5.26
N LEU A 284 -9.72 -37.54 -5.54
CA LEU A 284 -8.74 -36.47 -5.67
C LEU A 284 -9.02 -35.59 -6.90
N LEU A 285 -9.36 -36.17 -8.05
CA LEU A 285 -9.76 -35.41 -9.24
C LEU A 285 -11.00 -34.54 -8.96
N SER A 286 -12.06 -35.13 -8.39
CA SER A 286 -13.26 -34.36 -7.99
C SER A 286 -12.92 -33.24 -7.00
N ARG A 287 -11.94 -33.47 -6.11
CA ARG A 287 -11.46 -32.45 -5.18
C ARG A 287 -10.69 -31.34 -5.89
N LEU A 288 -9.88 -31.66 -6.89
CA LEU A 288 -9.20 -30.65 -7.72
C LEU A 288 -10.22 -29.78 -8.45
N ASP A 289 -11.26 -30.37 -9.05
CA ASP A 289 -12.33 -29.63 -9.74
C ASP A 289 -13.04 -28.67 -8.79
N PHE A 290 -13.38 -29.14 -7.58
CA PHE A 290 -13.95 -28.30 -6.53
C PHE A 290 -13.00 -27.14 -6.15
N LEU A 291 -11.71 -27.41 -6.00
CA LEU A 291 -10.70 -26.38 -5.69
C LEU A 291 -10.53 -25.39 -6.85
N ALA A 292 -10.66 -25.83 -8.09
CA ALA A 292 -10.60 -24.99 -9.29
C ALA A 292 -11.76 -23.99 -9.29
N GLY A 293 -13.00 -24.46 -9.09
CA GLY A 293 -14.17 -23.59 -8.98
C GLY A 293 -14.07 -22.61 -7.80
N LYS A 294 -13.50 -23.04 -6.66
CA LYS A 294 -13.25 -22.15 -5.53
C LYS A 294 -12.23 -21.05 -5.86
N LEU A 295 -11.15 -21.37 -6.59
CA LEU A 295 -10.17 -20.38 -7.02
C LEU A 295 -10.72 -19.39 -8.04
N GLU A 296 -11.58 -19.85 -8.94
CA GLU A 296 -12.30 -18.98 -9.90
C GLU A 296 -13.20 -17.97 -9.16
N GLY A 297 -13.95 -18.43 -8.16
CA GLY A 297 -14.72 -17.54 -7.29
C GLY A 297 -13.83 -16.50 -6.59
N LEU A 298 -12.68 -16.93 -6.06
CA LEU A 298 -11.70 -16.03 -5.43
C LEU A 298 -11.10 -15.02 -6.41
N GLU A 299 -10.87 -15.40 -7.66
CA GLU A 299 -10.39 -14.50 -8.73
C GLU A 299 -11.41 -13.40 -9.00
N ASN A 300 -12.68 -13.77 -9.20
CA ASN A 300 -13.77 -12.83 -9.39
C ASN A 300 -13.90 -11.86 -8.20
N TYR A 301 -13.79 -12.39 -6.97
CA TYR A 301 -13.83 -11.55 -5.78
C TYR A 301 -12.65 -10.61 -5.63
N SER A 302 -11.45 -11.05 -6.02
CA SER A 302 -10.26 -10.21 -6.00
C SER A 302 -10.43 -9.04 -6.98
N HIS A 303 -10.97 -9.32 -8.17
CA HIS A 303 -11.28 -8.28 -9.17
C HIS A 303 -12.26 -7.24 -8.64
N VAL A 304 -13.42 -7.67 -8.15
CA VAL A 304 -14.45 -6.77 -7.58
C VAL A 304 -13.89 -5.95 -6.41
N SER A 305 -13.07 -6.56 -5.55
CA SER A 305 -12.47 -5.85 -4.41
C SER A 305 -11.47 -4.78 -4.85
N LEU A 306 -10.66 -5.05 -5.88
CA LEU A 306 -9.75 -4.06 -6.46
C LEU A 306 -10.50 -2.91 -7.14
N GLU A 307 -11.59 -3.20 -7.86
CA GLU A 307 -12.44 -2.17 -8.46
C GLU A 307 -13.06 -1.27 -7.39
N ARG A 308 -13.64 -1.86 -6.34
CA ARG A 308 -14.19 -1.10 -5.21
C ARG A 308 -13.15 -0.21 -4.55
N LEU A 309 -11.95 -0.74 -4.28
CA LEU A 309 -10.83 0.04 -3.74
C LEU A 309 -10.41 1.19 -4.67
N LYS A 310 -10.42 0.96 -5.99
CA LYS A 310 -10.14 2.01 -6.98
C LYS A 310 -11.19 3.12 -6.93
N THR A 311 -12.48 2.77 -6.89
CA THR A 311 -13.56 3.74 -6.72
C THR A 311 -13.42 4.53 -5.42
N GLN A 312 -13.08 3.87 -4.31
CA GLN A 312 -12.86 4.58 -3.03
C GLN A 312 -11.65 5.54 -3.10
N ARG A 313 -10.59 5.18 -3.82
CA ARG A 313 -9.46 6.08 -4.08
C ARG A 313 -9.89 7.32 -4.86
N GLU A 314 -10.66 7.14 -5.93
CA GLU A 314 -11.15 8.25 -6.76
C GLU A 314 -12.04 9.20 -5.96
N VAL A 315 -12.93 8.66 -5.13
CA VAL A 315 -13.76 9.44 -4.20
C VAL A 315 -12.89 10.23 -3.21
N MET A 316 -11.88 9.60 -2.62
CA MET A 316 -10.96 10.26 -1.69
C MET A 316 -10.16 11.39 -2.36
N LEU A 317 -9.73 11.21 -3.61
CA LEU A 317 -9.05 12.26 -4.38
C LEU A 317 -9.99 13.43 -4.67
N SER A 318 -11.22 13.17 -5.12
CA SER A 318 -12.22 14.23 -5.34
C SER A 318 -12.50 15.05 -4.07
N ILE A 319 -12.53 14.38 -2.93
CA ILE A 319 -12.63 14.98 -1.60
C ILE A 319 -11.43 15.90 -1.29
N LEU A 320 -10.22 15.49 -1.64
CA LEU A 320 -9.00 16.26 -1.41
C LEU A 320 -9.01 17.52 -2.29
N ASP A 321 -9.34 17.36 -3.57
CA ASP A 321 -9.47 18.48 -4.51
C ASP A 321 -10.51 19.51 -4.04
N GLN A 322 -11.66 19.04 -3.51
CA GLN A 322 -12.67 19.92 -2.95
C GLN A 322 -12.16 20.69 -1.71
N ARG A 323 -11.34 20.03 -0.86
CA ARG A 323 -10.72 20.68 0.30
C ARG A 323 -9.70 21.72 -0.14
N GLU A 324 -8.84 21.39 -1.10
CA GLU A 324 -7.81 22.28 -1.63
C GLU A 324 -8.44 23.51 -2.28
N SER A 325 -9.47 23.32 -3.10
CA SER A 325 -10.21 24.43 -3.71
C SER A 325 -10.82 25.36 -2.66
N ARG A 326 -11.42 24.81 -1.58
CA ARG A 326 -11.95 25.62 -0.47
C ARG A 326 -10.87 26.37 0.29
N LEU A 327 -9.70 25.77 0.51
CA LEU A 327 -8.57 26.42 1.16
C LEU A 327 -8.00 27.54 0.28
N SER A 328 -7.82 27.29 -1.00
CA SER A 328 -7.38 28.29 -1.99
C SER A 328 -8.33 29.49 -2.01
N LEU A 329 -9.65 29.26 -2.02
CA LEU A 329 -10.64 30.34 -1.93
C LEU A 329 -10.55 31.14 -0.61
N ARG A 330 -10.31 30.47 0.52
CA ARG A 330 -10.12 31.17 1.81
C ARG A 330 -8.84 32.02 1.80
N ILE A 331 -7.76 31.49 1.23
CA ILE A 331 -6.50 32.22 1.08
C ILE A 331 -6.74 33.44 0.18
N ALA A 332 -7.42 33.30 -0.96
CA ALA A 332 -7.76 34.41 -1.84
C ALA A 332 -8.62 35.47 -1.11
N ALA A 333 -9.63 35.05 -0.34
CA ALA A 333 -10.45 35.98 0.44
C ALA A 333 -9.66 36.70 1.55
N GLN A 334 -8.70 36.01 2.20
CA GLN A 334 -7.81 36.63 3.18
C GLN A 334 -6.83 37.60 2.52
N GLN A 335 -6.29 37.25 1.35
CA GLN A 335 -5.44 38.12 0.55
C GLN A 335 -6.19 39.38 0.13
N HIS A 336 -7.45 39.26 -0.29
CA HIS A 336 -8.31 40.40 -0.60
C HIS A 336 -8.46 41.33 0.62
N ARG A 337 -8.84 40.78 1.79
CA ARG A 337 -8.98 41.58 3.02
C ARG A 337 -7.66 42.26 3.43
N LEU A 338 -6.53 41.58 3.22
CA LEU A 338 -5.21 42.14 3.49
C LEU A 338 -4.88 43.27 2.50
N ALA A 339 -5.22 43.12 1.23
CA ALA A 339 -5.07 44.17 0.22
C ALA A 339 -5.93 45.39 0.56
N ASP A 340 -7.19 45.22 0.96
CA ASP A 340 -8.07 46.32 1.40
C ASP A 340 -7.54 47.04 2.64
N ALA A 341 -7.03 46.29 3.61
CA ALA A 341 -6.39 46.86 4.79
C ALA A 341 -5.11 47.62 4.42
N SER A 342 -4.30 47.08 3.50
CA SER A 342 -3.10 47.74 2.97
C SER A 342 -3.42 49.02 2.18
N LYS A 343 -4.52 49.04 1.42
CA LYS A 343 -5.01 50.25 0.73
C LYS A 343 -5.36 51.35 1.74
N ARG A 344 -6.00 50.99 2.86
CA ARG A 344 -6.30 51.94 3.97
C ARG A 344 -5.06 52.35 4.78
N ASP A 345 -4.08 51.47 4.92
CA ASP A 345 -2.81 51.83 5.56
C ASP A 345 -2.01 52.80 4.66
N SER A 346 -2.07 52.58 3.35
CA SER A 346 -1.47 53.46 2.34
C SER A 346 -2.09 54.88 2.36
N THR A 347 -3.40 55.02 2.60
CA THR A 347 -4.00 56.35 2.76
C THR A 347 -3.50 57.06 4.03
N SER A 348 -3.36 56.32 5.13
CA SER A 348 -2.79 56.86 6.37
C SER A 348 -1.31 57.26 6.19
N MET A 349 -0.54 56.49 5.44
CA MET A 349 0.85 56.79 5.07
C MET A 349 0.96 58.07 4.22
N LYS A 350 0.01 58.29 3.29
CA LYS A 350 -0.07 59.55 2.53
C LYS A 350 -0.27 60.75 3.47
N THR A 351 -1.13 60.63 4.47
CA THR A 351 -1.36 61.68 5.46
C THR A 351 -0.11 61.98 6.28
N LEU A 352 0.60 60.97 6.79
CA LEU A 352 1.84 61.19 7.55
C LEU A 352 2.92 61.85 6.70
N THR A 353 3.06 61.43 5.44
CA THR A 353 4.01 62.01 4.49
C THR A 353 3.68 63.47 4.19
N PHE A 354 2.39 63.80 4.07
CA PHE A 354 1.92 65.18 3.92
C PHE A 354 2.25 66.05 5.14
N LEU A 355 1.98 65.56 6.36
CA LEU A 355 2.38 66.27 7.58
C LEU A 355 3.91 66.45 7.64
N GLY A 356 4.66 65.41 7.28
CA GLY A 356 6.13 65.44 7.23
C GLY A 356 6.68 66.49 6.26
N SER A 357 6.12 66.60 5.05
CA SER A 357 6.53 67.59 4.06
C SER A 357 6.20 69.03 4.47
N LEU A 358 5.18 69.22 5.33
CA LEU A 358 4.82 70.51 5.90
C LEU A 358 5.74 70.92 7.07
N PHE A 359 6.07 69.99 7.96
CA PHE A 359 6.86 70.29 9.17
C PHE A 359 8.38 70.32 8.94
N LEU A 360 8.91 69.55 7.99
CA LEU A 360 10.35 69.53 7.67
C LEU A 360 10.94 70.91 7.30
N PRO A 361 10.37 71.69 6.37
CA PRO A 361 10.93 73.00 6.03
C PRO A 361 10.79 74.00 7.18
N GLY A 362 9.68 73.95 7.93
CA GLY A 362 9.47 74.81 9.09
C GLY A 362 10.47 74.55 10.22
N THR A 363 10.73 73.27 10.52
CA THR A 363 11.71 72.87 11.55
C THR A 363 13.15 73.15 11.12
N PHE A 364 13.50 72.94 9.84
CA PHE A 364 14.83 73.29 9.31
C PHE A 364 15.10 74.80 9.45
N ILE A 365 14.15 75.64 9.04
CA ILE A 365 14.28 77.09 9.18
C ILE A 365 14.37 77.48 10.66
N SER A 366 13.53 76.92 11.53
CA SER A 366 13.60 77.17 12.98
C SER A 366 14.96 76.80 13.56
N SER A 367 15.58 75.70 13.10
CA SER A 367 16.92 75.29 13.52
C SER A 367 18.01 76.22 12.98
N VAL A 368 17.93 76.63 11.70
CA VAL A 368 18.88 77.58 11.09
C VAL A 368 18.85 78.94 11.79
N PHE A 369 17.67 79.42 12.19
CA PHE A 369 17.54 80.65 12.98
C PHE A 369 17.92 80.45 14.46
N SER A 370 17.85 79.22 14.99
CA SER A 370 18.29 78.88 16.35
C SER A 370 19.80 78.64 16.46
N MET A 371 20.45 78.23 15.37
CA MET A 371 21.90 78.30 15.24
C MET A 371 22.27 79.78 15.19
N SER A 372 23.13 80.20 16.10
CA SER A 372 23.49 81.58 16.45
C SER A 372 24.18 82.39 15.34
N PHE A 373 23.63 82.41 14.13
CA PHE A 373 24.11 83.20 13.00
C PHE A 373 23.49 84.61 12.95
N PHE A 374 22.42 84.85 13.72
CA PHE A 374 21.86 86.18 13.98
C PHE A 374 22.25 86.65 15.39
N ASP A 375 23.50 87.06 15.53
CA ASP A 375 23.95 87.77 16.74
C ASP A 375 23.50 89.24 16.64
N PHE A 376 22.47 89.60 17.40
CA PHE A 376 21.99 90.98 17.54
C PHE A 376 22.88 91.80 18.49
N SER A 377 24.19 91.82 18.23
CA SER A 377 25.18 92.61 18.98
C SER A 377 26.29 93.01 17.98
N ARG A 378 26.37 94.21 17.39
CA ARG A 378 26.50 95.58 17.90
C ARG A 378 26.44 96.45 16.62
N ASP A 379 25.70 97.54 16.48
CA ASP A 379 25.66 98.71 17.35
C ASP A 379 24.43 99.59 17.00
N LEU A 380 23.96 100.34 18.00
CA LEU A 380 22.95 101.41 17.98
C LEU A 380 21.45 101.05 18.09
N LYS A 381 20.98 101.07 19.35
CA LYS A 381 19.72 101.63 19.89
C LYS A 381 18.58 101.89 18.88
N GLU A 382 17.62 100.97 18.82
CA GLU A 382 16.21 101.16 19.24
C GLU A 382 15.38 99.93 18.87
N SER A 383 14.52 99.53 19.81
CA SER A 383 13.27 98.78 19.62
C SER A 383 13.24 97.60 18.64
N THR A 384 13.35 96.40 19.21
CA THR A 384 12.53 95.21 18.92
C THR A 384 11.92 95.10 17.51
N SER A 385 12.47 94.15 16.74
CA SER A 385 11.75 93.34 15.73
C SER A 385 11.43 93.97 14.36
N SER A 386 12.45 94.34 13.58
CA SER A 386 12.28 94.56 12.12
C SER A 386 12.69 93.35 11.23
N SER A 387 13.41 92.35 11.76
CA SER A 387 13.90 91.21 10.95
C SER A 387 12.99 89.97 10.95
N VAL A 388 11.90 89.98 11.73
CA VAL A 388 10.90 88.88 11.74
C VAL A 388 10.25 88.71 10.36
N TRP A 389 10.17 89.78 9.56
CA TRP A 389 9.62 89.69 8.19
C TRP A 389 10.47 88.79 7.27
N LEU A 390 11.79 88.72 7.48
CA LEU A 390 12.69 87.86 6.68
C LEU A 390 12.38 86.36 6.89
N TYR A 391 11.96 85.98 8.10
CA TYR A 391 11.49 84.62 8.39
C TYR A 391 10.28 84.27 7.54
N PHE A 392 9.26 85.15 7.49
CA PHE A 392 8.07 84.92 6.67
C PHE A 392 8.38 84.91 5.16
N VAL A 393 9.25 85.80 4.70
CA VAL A 393 9.65 85.90 3.29
C VAL A 393 10.45 84.69 2.82
N LEU A 394 11.24 84.04 3.67
CA LEU A 394 11.98 82.83 3.32
C LEU A 394 11.13 81.56 3.49
N MET A 395 10.33 81.51 4.55
CA MET A 395 9.56 80.33 4.94
C MET A 395 8.39 80.04 4.01
N ILE A 396 7.65 81.05 3.59
CA ILE A 396 6.48 80.90 2.69
C ILE A 396 6.88 80.28 1.33
N PRO A 397 7.87 80.81 0.57
CA PRO A 397 8.23 80.23 -0.72
C PRO A 397 8.90 78.86 -0.59
N LEU A 398 9.66 78.62 0.48
CA LEU A 398 10.26 77.30 0.70
C LEU A 398 9.20 76.24 0.99
N THR A 399 8.22 76.56 1.83
CA THR A 399 7.09 75.67 2.12
C THR A 399 6.26 75.43 0.86
N MET A 400 5.99 76.48 0.07
CA MET A 400 5.29 76.36 -1.22
C MET A 400 6.08 75.48 -2.21
N PHE A 401 7.41 75.57 -2.22
CA PHE A 401 8.26 74.73 -3.06
C PHE A 401 8.17 73.25 -2.66
N PHE A 402 8.31 72.91 -1.38
CA PHE A 402 8.22 71.51 -0.92
C PHE A 402 6.82 70.91 -1.11
N VAL A 403 5.77 71.67 -0.80
CA VAL A 403 4.37 71.25 -1.05
C VAL A 403 4.12 71.11 -2.54
N GLY A 404 4.63 72.04 -3.37
CA GLY A 404 4.50 71.98 -4.82
C GLY A 404 5.23 70.79 -5.45
N VAL A 405 6.44 70.47 -4.98
CA VAL A 405 7.19 69.28 -5.38
C VAL A 405 6.44 68.01 -4.97
N TRP A 406 5.96 67.93 -3.73
CA TRP A 406 5.16 66.79 -3.26
C TRP A 406 3.88 66.61 -4.07
N TRP A 407 3.12 67.69 -4.29
CA TRP A 407 1.89 67.68 -5.08
C TRP A 407 2.14 67.18 -6.51
N ARG A 408 3.24 67.63 -7.13
CA ARG A 408 3.63 67.18 -8.48
C ARG A 408 4.02 65.69 -8.48
N PHE A 409 4.76 65.22 -7.49
CA PHE A 409 5.11 63.81 -7.36
C PHE A 409 3.88 62.93 -7.07
N ASP A 410 2.98 63.38 -6.20
CA ASP A 410 1.73 62.68 -5.88
C ASP A 410 0.79 62.63 -7.10
N GLN A 411 0.63 63.72 -7.84
CA GLN A 411 -0.15 63.72 -9.09
C GLN A 411 0.42 62.78 -10.15
N VAL A 412 1.75 62.72 -10.31
CA VAL A 412 2.39 61.82 -11.29
C VAL A 412 2.29 60.36 -10.87
N ARG A 413 2.33 60.08 -9.55
CA ARG A 413 2.13 58.72 -9.02
C ARG A 413 0.67 58.29 -9.11
N CYS A 414 -0.28 59.15 -8.73
CA CYS A 414 -1.71 58.87 -8.83
C CYS A 414 -2.14 58.68 -10.29
N LYS A 415 -1.71 59.54 -11.22
CA LYS A 415 -2.00 59.34 -12.65
C LYS A 415 -1.52 58.01 -13.21
N LYS A 416 -0.34 57.53 -12.80
CA LYS A 416 0.16 56.21 -13.24
C LYS A 416 -0.64 55.06 -12.66
N VAL A 417 -1.09 55.17 -11.40
CA VAL A 417 -1.92 54.15 -10.76
C VAL A 417 -3.34 54.16 -11.36
N ASP A 418 -3.93 55.34 -11.59
CA ASP A 418 -5.27 55.49 -12.17
C ASP A 418 -5.31 55.14 -13.68
N GLU A 419 -4.19 55.29 -14.41
CA GLU A 419 -4.06 54.83 -15.80
C GLU A 419 -3.80 53.31 -15.89
N GLU A 420 -3.21 52.69 -14.86
CA GLU A 420 -3.06 51.22 -14.75
C GLU A 420 -4.34 50.55 -14.21
N GLU A 421 -5.11 51.21 -13.34
CA GLU A 421 -6.44 50.83 -12.85
C GLU A 421 -7.53 51.32 -13.82
N GLU A 422 -7.68 50.70 -15.01
CA GLU A 422 -8.80 51.01 -15.90
C GLU A 422 -10.16 50.80 -15.17
N PRO A 423 -11.21 51.62 -15.40
CA PRO A 423 -12.54 51.45 -14.77
C PRO A 423 -13.23 50.11 -15.08
N GLY A 424 -12.68 49.34 -16.04
CA GLY A 424 -13.06 47.95 -16.26
C GLY A 424 -12.62 47.01 -15.14
N ASP A 425 -11.60 47.34 -14.35
CA ASP A 425 -11.00 46.47 -13.35
C ASP A 425 -11.84 46.39 -12.06
N GLU A 426 -12.46 47.50 -11.62
CA GLU A 426 -13.45 47.47 -10.52
C GLU A 426 -14.73 46.71 -10.91
N MET A 427 -15.19 46.87 -12.16
CA MET A 427 -16.36 46.14 -12.67
C MET A 427 -16.03 44.65 -12.89
N ASN A 428 -14.80 44.33 -13.35
CA ASN A 428 -14.28 42.97 -13.40
C ASN A 428 -14.14 42.38 -11.99
N MET A 429 -13.78 43.17 -10.98
CA MET A 429 -13.69 42.73 -9.58
C MET A 429 -15.07 42.34 -9.03
N GLN A 430 -16.09 43.16 -9.24
CA GLN A 430 -17.46 42.83 -8.84
C GLN A 430 -18.02 41.64 -9.62
N ALA A 431 -17.69 41.54 -10.92
CA ALA A 431 -18.03 40.39 -11.73
C ALA A 431 -17.29 39.11 -11.27
N LEU A 432 -16.04 39.24 -10.83
CA LEU A 432 -15.21 38.16 -10.28
C LEU A 432 -15.78 37.69 -8.94
N GLU A 433 -16.15 38.60 -8.04
CA GLU A 433 -16.84 38.26 -6.79
C GLU A 433 -18.15 37.53 -7.05
N TYR A 434 -18.98 38.06 -7.95
CA TYR A 434 -20.24 37.43 -8.34
C TYR A 434 -20.00 36.05 -8.97
N HIS A 435 -18.98 35.90 -9.80
CA HIS A 435 -18.61 34.63 -10.43
C HIS A 435 -18.07 33.63 -9.40
N ILE A 436 -17.25 34.07 -8.44
CA ILE A 436 -16.78 33.23 -7.32
C ILE A 436 -17.99 32.75 -6.50
N ILE A 437 -18.96 33.61 -6.23
CA ILE A 437 -20.19 33.28 -5.48
C ILE A 437 -21.08 32.32 -6.27
N GLN A 438 -21.25 32.52 -7.57
CA GLN A 438 -22.02 31.61 -8.41
C GLN A 438 -21.35 30.24 -8.53
N GLU A 439 -20.03 30.20 -8.74
CA GLU A 439 -19.27 28.95 -8.81
C GLU A 439 -19.30 28.21 -7.47
N LEU A 440 -19.26 28.95 -6.35
CA LEU A 440 -19.51 28.42 -4.99
C LEU A 440 -20.89 27.76 -4.90
N GLN A 441 -21.96 28.46 -5.29
CA GLN A 441 -23.33 27.94 -5.23
C GLN A 441 -23.53 26.73 -6.14
N LYS A 442 -22.94 26.75 -7.34
CA LYS A 442 -23.04 25.67 -8.33
C LYS A 442 -22.30 24.39 -7.89
N ARG A 443 -21.14 24.52 -7.23
CA ARG A 443 -20.34 23.37 -6.77
C ARG A 443 -20.72 22.83 -5.40
N THR A 444 -21.33 23.64 -4.54
CA THR A 444 -21.71 23.20 -3.17
C THR A 444 -23.20 22.98 -2.95
N GLY A 445 -24.07 23.37 -3.89
CA GLY A 445 -25.53 23.16 -3.80
C GLY A 445 -26.23 23.95 -2.69
N ALA A 446 -25.48 24.76 -1.91
CA ALA A 446 -26.00 25.56 -0.82
C ALA A 446 -26.29 26.99 -1.29
N ARG A 447 -27.54 27.44 -1.09
CA ARG A 447 -27.99 28.80 -1.36
C ARG A 447 -27.53 29.72 -0.21
N LEU A 448 -26.34 30.30 -0.33
CA LEU A 448 -25.87 31.33 0.61
C LEU A 448 -26.47 32.68 0.21
N SER A 449 -27.49 33.13 0.93
CA SER A 449 -27.98 34.52 0.87
C SER A 449 -27.26 35.35 1.93
N TRP A 450 -26.38 36.26 1.51
CA TRP A 450 -25.94 37.34 2.39
C TRP A 450 -26.93 38.48 2.28
N ASN A 451 -27.53 38.88 3.41
CA ASN A 451 -28.40 40.05 3.47
C ASN A 451 -27.51 41.30 3.47
N THR A 452 -27.24 41.85 2.29
CA THR A 452 -26.55 43.14 2.12
C THR A 452 -27.50 44.27 2.47
N ASN A 453 -27.76 44.46 3.76
CA ASN A 453 -28.35 45.70 4.25
C ASN A 453 -27.47 46.28 5.36
N ARG A 454 -26.34 46.84 4.94
CA ARG A 454 -25.66 47.91 5.68
C ARG A 454 -25.65 49.11 4.75
N SER A 455 -26.75 49.86 4.78
CA SER A 455 -26.77 51.23 4.31
C SER A 455 -25.78 52.03 5.16
N TRP A 456 -24.87 52.72 4.48
CA TRP A 456 -24.07 53.78 5.09
C TRP A 456 -25.03 54.91 5.49
N PRO A 457 -24.87 55.54 6.67
CA PRO A 457 -25.68 56.70 7.00
C PRO A 457 -25.20 57.89 6.15
N ASP A 458 -26.10 58.39 5.30
CA ASP A 458 -26.00 59.73 4.71
C ASP A 458 -25.87 60.76 5.83
N GLU A 459 -24.71 61.41 5.91
CA GLU A 459 -24.51 62.56 6.78
C GLU A 459 -25.12 63.79 6.09
N LYS A 460 -26.25 64.22 6.67
CA LYS A 460 -27.09 65.32 6.22
C LYS A 460 -26.36 66.67 6.26
N GLN A 461 -26.63 67.45 5.24
CA GLN A 461 -26.54 68.91 5.23
C GLN A 461 -27.27 69.54 6.44
N HIS A 462 -26.60 70.51 7.09
CA HIS A 462 -27.12 71.71 7.77
C HIS A 462 -25.85 72.55 8.06
N THR A 463 -25.69 73.82 7.70
CA THR A 463 -26.56 74.94 7.32
C THR A 463 -25.69 75.98 6.63
#